data_AF-A0A2R5L148-F1
#
_entry.id   AF-A0A2R5L148-F1
#
_cell.length_a   1.000
_cell.length_b   1.000
_cell.length_c   1.000
_cell.angle_alpha   90.00
_cell.angle_beta   90.00
_cell.angle_gamma   90.00
#
_symmetry.space_group_name_H-M   'P 1'
#
loop_
_entity.id
_entity.type
_entity.pdbx_description
1 polymer ?
#
loop_
_entity_poly.entity_id
_entity_poly.type
_entity_poly.pdbx_seq_one_letter_code
_entity_poly.pdbx_strand_id
1 'polypeptide(L)'
;ILHKIQEYDLGKSEACRGRVDSSEFIRMFKEVATRHEISCLLIRFANKDYLTLEDLQLFLEGEQALAGLTEAKVREVIDKYEPSPEARKSAQLHVDGFTKYLLSEECDIFEPRHRSVCQDMTQPLTHYFISSSHNTYLLEDQLKGPSSVDGFIRVLTCGCRCVKVDVYDGPTEPLVYHG
;
A
#
# COMPACT_ATOMS: atom_id res chain seq x y z
N ILE A 1 -10.45 -6.78 15.90
CA ILE A 1 -11.36 -5.61 16.02
C ILE A 1 -12.70 -6.02 16.62
N LEU A 2 -13.45 -6.95 16.00
CA LEU A 2 -14.75 -7.44 16.52
C LEU A 2 -14.72 -7.93 17.98
N HIS A 3 -13.69 -8.67 18.37
CA HIS A 3 -13.52 -9.16 19.76
C HIS A 3 -13.41 -8.02 20.78
N LYS A 4 -12.57 -7.01 20.51
CA LYS A 4 -12.40 -5.85 21.40
C LYS A 4 -13.67 -5.00 21.50
N ILE A 5 -14.44 -4.90 20.41
CA ILE A 5 -15.73 -4.20 20.41
C ILE A 5 -16.75 -4.94 21.29
N GLN A 6 -16.77 -6.27 21.23
CA GLN A 6 -17.64 -7.10 22.09
C GLN A 6 -17.24 -6.99 23.57
N GLU A 7 -15.95 -7.02 23.90
CA GLU A 7 -15.45 -6.81 25.27
C GLU A 7 -15.85 -5.43 25.82
N TYR A 8 -15.76 -4.39 24.99
CA TYR A 8 -16.16 -3.03 25.35
C TYR A 8 -17.66 -2.92 25.64
N ASP A 9 -18.51 -3.60 24.85
CA ASP A 9 -19.96 -3.58 25.00
C ASP A 9 -20.44 -4.42 26.20
N LEU A 10 -19.70 -5.48 26.56
CA LEU A 10 -19.96 -6.31 27.75
C LEU A 10 -19.69 -5.58 29.07
N GLY A 11 -18.85 -4.54 29.06
CA GLY A 11 -18.56 -3.71 30.23
C GLY A 11 -19.60 -2.63 30.55
N LYS A 12 -20.65 -2.48 29.72
CA LYS A 12 -21.67 -1.44 29.87
C LYS A 12 -22.88 -1.93 30.65
N SER A 13 -23.54 -1.01 31.36
CA SER A 13 -24.88 -1.28 31.90
C SER A 13 -25.88 -1.53 30.77
N GLU A 14 -26.93 -2.31 31.04
CA GLU A 14 -27.94 -2.67 30.02
C GLU A 14 -28.54 -1.46 29.28
N ALA A 15 -28.67 -0.31 29.96
CA ALA A 15 -29.21 0.92 29.37
C ALA A 15 -28.26 1.60 28.36
N CYS A 16 -26.95 1.35 28.46
CA CYS A 16 -25.92 1.98 27.63
C CYS A 16 -25.33 1.03 26.59
N ARG A 17 -25.74 -0.23 26.59
CA ARG A 17 -25.30 -1.27 25.65
C ARG A 17 -25.67 -0.90 24.21
N GLY A 18 -24.74 -1.06 23.27
CA GLY A 18 -24.90 -0.68 21.86
C GLY A 18 -24.84 0.83 21.57
N ARG A 19 -24.57 1.69 22.56
CA ARG A 19 -24.36 3.14 22.37
C ARG A 19 -22.90 3.48 22.60
N VAL A 20 -22.33 4.43 21.84
CA VAL A 20 -20.95 4.90 22.03
C VAL A 20 -20.98 6.43 22.03
N ASP A 21 -20.53 7.05 23.10
CA ASP A 21 -20.33 8.50 23.13
C ASP A 21 -18.98 8.90 22.53
N SER A 22 -18.76 10.20 22.32
CA SER A 22 -17.53 10.71 21.68
C SER A 22 -16.26 10.30 22.45
N SER A 23 -16.30 10.36 23.78
CA SER A 23 -15.14 10.02 24.63
C SER A 23 -14.81 8.53 24.58
N GLU A 24 -15.85 7.71 24.58
CA GLU A 24 -15.76 6.26 24.43
C GLU A 24 -15.24 5.86 23.06
N PHE A 25 -15.72 6.51 21.99
CA PHE A 25 -15.24 6.28 20.64
C PHE A 25 -13.76 6.62 20.53
N ILE A 26 -13.34 7.77 21.04
CA ILE A 26 -11.93 8.19 21.02
C ILE A 26 -11.05 7.18 21.76
N ARG A 27 -11.48 6.71 22.93
CA ARG A 27 -10.73 5.70 23.70
C ARG A 27 -10.63 4.39 22.96
N MET A 28 -11.75 3.86 22.46
CA MET A 28 -11.78 2.62 21.67
C MET A 28 -10.94 2.73 20.41
N PHE A 29 -11.05 3.86 19.69
CA PHE A 29 -10.27 4.13 18.49
C PHE A 29 -8.78 4.14 18.81
N LYS A 30 -8.35 4.83 19.87
CA LYS A 30 -6.95 4.82 20.32
C LYS A 30 -6.48 3.40 20.65
N GLU A 31 -7.24 2.63 21.42
CA GLU A 31 -6.86 1.25 21.78
C GLU A 31 -6.76 0.27 20.59
N VAL A 32 -7.49 0.53 19.51
CA VAL A 32 -7.49 -0.31 18.30
C VAL A 32 -6.49 0.18 17.27
N ALA A 33 -6.37 1.49 17.08
CA ALA A 33 -5.55 2.11 16.05
C ALA A 33 -4.10 2.36 16.49
N THR A 34 -3.78 2.23 17.79
CA THR A 34 -2.40 2.38 18.27
C THR A 34 -1.50 1.29 17.66
N ARG A 35 -0.55 1.74 16.84
CA ARG A 35 0.48 0.92 16.20
C ARG A 35 1.69 0.81 17.12
N HIS A 36 1.66 -0.18 18.01
CA HIS A 36 2.65 -0.35 19.08
C HIS A 36 4.07 -0.55 18.52
N GLU A 37 4.19 -1.19 17.36
CA GLU A 37 5.47 -1.40 16.71
C GLU A 37 6.13 -0.09 16.25
N ILE A 38 5.34 0.93 15.89
CA ILE A 38 5.87 2.25 15.53
C ILE A 38 6.42 2.94 16.78
N SER A 39 5.70 2.88 17.90
CA SER A 39 6.19 3.40 19.18
C SER A 39 7.47 2.69 19.63
N CYS A 40 7.57 1.36 19.42
CA CYS A 40 8.80 0.62 19.70
C CYS A 40 9.98 1.08 18.84
N LEU A 41 9.75 1.45 17.57
CA LEU A 41 10.81 2.03 16.72
C LEU A 41 11.28 3.37 17.28
N LEU A 42 10.39 4.28 17.69
CA LEU A 42 10.75 5.56 18.32
C LEU A 42 11.62 5.36 19.57
N ILE A 43 11.21 4.46 20.46
CA ILE A 43 11.98 4.14 21.67
C ILE A 43 13.35 3.54 21.31
N ARG A 44 13.40 2.68 20.27
CA ARG A 44 14.67 2.07 19.82
C ARG A 44 15.65 3.10 19.27
N PHE A 45 15.19 4.11 18.53
CA PHE A 45 16.07 5.08 17.87
C PHE A 45 16.36 6.33 18.70
N ALA A 46 15.38 6.86 19.45
CA ALA A 46 15.55 8.09 20.23
C ALA A 46 15.54 7.88 21.75
N ASN A 47 15.15 6.70 22.23
CA ASN A 47 14.86 6.43 23.66
C ASN A 47 13.87 7.44 24.28
N LYS A 48 12.98 7.99 23.44
CA LYS A 48 11.99 9.04 23.72
C LYS A 48 10.74 8.81 22.87
N ASP A 49 9.73 9.65 23.05
CA ASP A 49 8.46 9.67 22.31
C ASP A 49 8.47 10.52 21.03
N TYR A 50 9.63 11.06 20.66
CA TYR A 50 9.88 11.80 19.42
C TYR A 50 11.30 11.54 18.89
N LEU A 51 11.48 11.72 17.59
CA LEU A 51 12.80 11.76 16.94
C LEU A 51 13.27 13.21 16.82
N THR A 52 14.51 13.51 17.22
CA THR A 52 15.16 14.76 16.82
C THR A 52 15.61 14.69 15.36
N LEU A 53 16.17 15.79 14.86
CA LEU A 53 16.77 15.82 13.52
C LEU A 53 17.90 14.77 13.40
N GLU A 54 18.76 14.68 14.41
CA GLU A 54 19.86 13.70 14.44
C GLU A 54 19.33 12.26 14.51
N ASP A 55 18.34 12.00 15.36
CA ASP A 55 17.73 10.65 15.48
C ASP A 55 17.07 10.22 14.16
N LEU A 56 16.37 11.15 13.50
CA LEU A 56 15.75 10.88 12.20
C LEU A 56 16.81 10.65 11.12
N GLN A 57 17.88 11.44 11.09
CA GLN A 57 18.97 11.23 10.14
C GLN A 57 19.59 9.84 10.30
N LEU A 58 19.86 9.41 11.53
CA LEU A 58 20.38 8.08 11.83
C LEU A 58 19.44 6.96 11.35
N PHE A 59 18.13 7.13 11.55
CA PHE A 59 17.13 6.18 11.05
C PHE A 59 17.15 6.09 9.52
N LEU A 60 17.18 7.23 8.83
CA LEU A 60 17.14 7.28 7.37
C LEU A 60 18.41 6.71 6.72
N GLU A 61 19.58 7.01 7.28
CA GLU A 61 20.85 6.48 6.77
C GLU A 61 21.03 5.00 7.12
N GLY A 62 20.68 4.61 8.35
CA GLY A 62 20.93 3.26 8.87
C GLY A 62 19.92 2.21 8.42
N GLU A 63 18.61 2.52 8.45
CA GLU A 63 17.54 1.56 8.18
C GLU A 63 16.93 1.73 6.78
N GLN A 64 16.80 2.97 6.31
CA GLN A 64 16.27 3.25 4.95
C GLN A 64 17.37 3.27 3.88
N ALA A 65 18.64 3.10 4.27
CA ALA A 65 19.81 3.10 3.39
C ALA A 65 19.90 4.33 2.48
N LEU A 66 19.38 5.48 2.93
CA LEU A 66 19.44 6.74 2.19
C LEU A 66 20.81 7.39 2.40
N ALA A 67 21.63 7.45 1.35
CA ALA A 67 22.96 8.05 1.42
C ALA A 67 22.95 9.55 1.14
N GLY A 68 23.85 10.29 1.80
CA GLY A 68 24.11 11.71 1.49
C GLY A 68 22.98 12.65 1.88
N LEU A 69 22.29 12.36 2.99
CA LEU A 69 21.25 13.23 3.52
C LEU A 69 21.87 14.50 4.11
N THR A 70 21.38 15.64 3.64
CA THR A 70 21.69 16.95 4.23
C THR A 70 20.71 17.25 5.34
N GLU A 71 21.13 17.99 6.37
CA GLU A 71 20.27 18.44 7.46
C GLU A 71 18.96 19.10 6.94
N ALA A 72 19.05 19.87 5.85
CA ALA A 72 17.91 20.50 5.20
C ALA A 72 16.85 19.52 4.68
N LYS A 73 17.26 18.34 4.18
CA LYS A 73 16.34 17.30 3.70
C LYS A 73 15.64 16.61 4.86
N VAL A 74 16.38 16.34 5.94
CA VAL A 74 15.81 15.75 7.16
C VAL A 74 14.79 16.71 7.77
N ARG A 75 15.11 18.01 7.79
CA ARG A 75 14.18 19.08 8.19
C ARG A 75 12.92 19.10 7.33
N GLU A 76 13.06 18.98 6.01
CA GLU A 76 11.92 18.95 5.07
C GLU A 76 10.95 17.80 5.37
N VAL A 77 11.48 16.61 5.70
CA VAL A 77 10.67 15.46 6.14
C VAL A 77 9.87 15.82 7.40
N ILE A 78 10.51 16.41 8.41
CA ILE A 78 9.82 16.82 9.65
C ILE A 78 8.72 17.83 9.35
N ASP A 79 9.03 18.88 8.58
CA ASP A 79 8.10 19.95 8.26
C ASP A 79 6.89 19.45 7.44
N LYS A 80 7.10 18.44 6.59
CA LYS A 80 6.08 17.83 5.74
C LYS A 80 5.15 16.91 6.53
N TYR A 81 5.67 16.06 7.41
CA TYR A 81 4.91 14.96 8.01
C TYR A 81 4.44 15.22 9.45
N GLU A 82 5.16 16.02 10.24
CA GLU A 82 4.78 16.30 11.63
C GLU A 82 3.47 17.11 11.68
N PRO A 83 2.40 16.68 12.36
CA PRO A 83 1.17 17.47 12.46
C PRO A 83 1.28 18.73 13.35
N SER A 84 2.06 18.71 14.44
CA SER A 84 2.10 19.83 15.40
C SER A 84 3.03 20.96 14.91
N PRO A 85 2.53 22.21 14.82
CA PRO A 85 3.37 23.37 14.50
C PRO A 85 4.48 23.63 15.54
N GLU A 86 4.22 23.35 16.81
CA GLU A 86 5.18 23.51 17.91
C GLU A 86 6.31 22.49 17.79
N ALA A 87 5.98 21.24 17.45
CA ALA A 87 6.95 20.18 17.21
C ALA A 87 7.82 20.46 15.97
N ARG A 88 7.22 20.95 14.87
CA ARG A 88 7.97 21.39 13.67
C ARG A 88 9.00 22.46 14.00
N LYS A 89 8.58 23.51 14.72
CA LYS A 89 9.48 24.58 15.18
C LYS A 89 10.65 24.04 16.00
N SER A 90 10.38 23.01 16.80
CA SER A 90 11.36 22.36 17.67
C SER A 90 12.20 21.29 16.97
N ALA A 91 12.03 21.07 15.65
CA ALA A 91 12.72 20.03 14.88
C ALA A 91 12.42 18.60 15.36
N GLN A 92 11.19 18.34 15.81
CA GLN A 92 10.81 17.07 16.42
C GLN A 92 9.74 16.37 15.59
N LEU A 93 9.94 15.08 15.34
CA LEU A 93 8.96 14.21 14.69
C LEU A 93 8.38 13.23 15.71
N HIS A 94 7.11 13.41 16.05
CA HIS A 94 6.39 12.57 17.00
C HIS A 94 5.80 11.33 16.32
N VAL A 95 5.23 10.43 17.12
CA VAL A 95 4.63 9.17 16.63
C VAL A 95 3.66 9.33 15.47
N ASP A 96 2.82 10.36 15.49
CA ASP A 96 1.85 10.61 14.41
C ASP A 96 2.55 11.06 13.12
N GLY A 97 3.56 11.93 13.24
CA GLY A 97 4.36 12.38 12.11
C GLY A 97 5.20 11.26 11.53
N PHE A 98 5.84 10.46 12.38
CA PHE A 98 6.63 9.29 11.97
C PHE A 98 5.75 8.23 11.30
N THR A 99 4.56 7.97 11.82
CA THR A 99 3.58 7.07 11.19
C THR A 99 3.20 7.57 9.79
N LYS A 100 2.94 8.87 9.63
CA LYS A 100 2.64 9.47 8.32
C LYS A 100 3.81 9.34 7.35
N TYR A 101 5.04 9.53 7.84
CA TYR A 101 6.25 9.36 7.04
C TYR A 101 6.42 7.91 6.55
N LEU A 102 6.29 6.92 7.45
CA LEU A 102 6.40 5.50 7.10
C LEU A 102 5.32 5.02 6.12
N LEU A 103 4.15 5.67 6.10
CA LEU A 103 3.06 5.39 5.16
C LEU A 103 3.10 6.26 3.90
N SER A 104 4.10 7.14 3.77
CA SER A 104 4.24 8.02 2.62
C SER A 104 4.82 7.30 1.41
N GLU A 105 4.66 7.90 0.23
CA GLU A 105 5.26 7.37 -1.00
C GLU A 105 6.79 7.32 -0.97
N GLU A 106 7.43 8.10 -0.10
CA GLU A 106 8.89 8.09 0.07
C GLU A 106 9.38 6.82 0.76
N CYS A 107 8.52 6.18 1.57
CA CYS A 107 8.78 4.90 2.22
C CYS A 107 8.08 3.74 1.49
N ASP A 108 7.59 3.95 0.26
CA ASP A 108 6.96 2.88 -0.51
C ASP A 108 7.99 1.79 -0.82
N ILE A 109 7.60 0.53 -0.62
CA ILE A 109 8.43 -0.62 -0.94
C ILE A 109 8.73 -0.69 -2.44
N PHE A 110 7.84 -0.13 -3.27
CA PHE A 110 8.05 0.00 -4.70
C PHE A 110 8.81 1.29 -5.01
N GLU A 111 10.03 1.11 -5.51
CA GLU A 111 10.87 2.20 -6.04
C GLU A 111 10.08 3.08 -7.03
N PRO A 112 9.88 4.38 -6.74
CA PRO A 112 9.08 5.27 -7.59
C PRO A 112 9.56 5.36 -9.04
N ARG A 113 10.87 5.18 -9.29
CA ARG A 113 11.45 5.15 -10.64
C ARG A 113 10.92 4.02 -11.51
N HIS A 114 10.39 2.95 -10.91
CA HIS A 114 9.81 1.81 -11.62
C HIS A 114 8.29 1.96 -11.85
N ARG A 115 7.68 3.07 -11.42
CA ARG A 115 6.25 3.35 -11.67
C ARG A 115 5.98 3.75 -13.13
N SER A 116 7.01 4.13 -13.88
CA SER A 116 6.95 4.40 -15.32
C SER A 116 7.93 3.52 -16.09
N VAL A 117 7.84 3.54 -17.42
CA VAL A 117 8.77 2.82 -18.29
C VAL A 117 10.18 3.38 -18.07
N CYS A 118 11.03 2.60 -17.40
CA CYS A 118 12.41 2.98 -17.05
C CYS A 118 13.46 2.18 -17.84
N GLN A 119 13.05 1.14 -18.56
CA GLN A 119 13.93 0.32 -19.38
C GLN A 119 14.16 0.97 -20.76
N ASP A 120 15.27 0.62 -21.40
CA ASP A 120 15.46 0.90 -22.82
C ASP A 120 14.43 0.09 -23.63
N MET A 121 13.52 0.77 -24.32
CA MET A 121 12.45 0.17 -25.15
C MET A 121 12.80 0.11 -26.64
N THR A 122 14.08 0.29 -27.00
CA THR A 122 14.55 0.28 -28.39
C THR A 122 15.22 -1.04 -28.82
N GLN A 123 15.39 -1.99 -27.89
CA GLN A 123 15.99 -3.29 -28.18
C GLN A 123 15.03 -4.18 -28.99
N PRO A 124 15.53 -5.26 -29.62
CA PRO A 124 14.67 -6.25 -30.26
C PRO A 124 13.68 -6.89 -29.28
N LEU A 125 12.50 -7.28 -29.77
CA LEU A 125 11.43 -7.87 -28.95
C LEU A 125 11.88 -9.08 -28.12
N THR A 126 12.84 -9.86 -28.63
CA THR A 126 13.40 -11.05 -27.98
C THR A 126 14.17 -10.76 -26.69
N HIS A 127 14.44 -9.49 -26.38
CA HIS A 127 15.14 -9.07 -25.16
C HIS A 127 14.19 -8.75 -24.00
N TYR A 128 12.87 -8.80 -24.20
CA TYR A 128 11.88 -8.45 -23.19
C TYR A 128 11.06 -9.66 -22.76
N PHE A 129 10.71 -9.69 -21.48
CA PHE A 129 9.61 -10.52 -20.99
C PHE A 129 8.28 -9.86 -21.37
N ILE A 130 7.38 -10.61 -21.99
CA ILE A 130 6.09 -10.11 -22.48
C ILE A 130 4.98 -10.74 -21.65
N SER A 131 4.18 -9.90 -20.98
CA SER A 131 2.95 -10.33 -20.33
C SER A 131 1.99 -10.93 -21.36
N SER A 132 1.73 -12.23 -21.23
CA SER A 132 1.04 -13.04 -22.25
C SER A 132 -0.06 -13.87 -21.60
N SER A 133 -1.21 -13.97 -22.27
CA SER A 133 -2.37 -14.74 -21.82
C SER A 133 -2.60 -15.95 -22.72
N HIS A 134 -2.86 -17.09 -22.09
CA HIS A 134 -3.23 -18.34 -22.76
C HIS A 134 -4.75 -18.53 -22.71
N ASN A 135 -5.36 -18.92 -23.83
CA ASN A 135 -6.80 -19.12 -24.01
C ASN A 135 -7.62 -17.96 -23.42
N THR A 136 -7.33 -16.75 -23.86
CA THR A 136 -7.78 -15.49 -23.24
C THR A 136 -9.30 -15.36 -23.14
N TYR A 137 -10.02 -16.01 -24.04
CA TYR A 137 -11.48 -16.04 -24.08
C TYR A 137 -12.10 -16.89 -22.95
N LEU A 138 -11.36 -17.83 -22.35
CA LEU A 138 -11.87 -18.68 -21.27
C LEU A 138 -11.85 -17.93 -19.93
N LEU A 139 -13.01 -17.89 -19.26
CA LEU A 139 -13.11 -17.28 -17.94
C LEU A 139 -12.74 -18.23 -16.80
N GLU A 140 -12.91 -19.53 -17.01
CA GLU A 140 -12.79 -20.59 -16.00
C GLU A 140 -11.96 -21.79 -16.51
N ASP A 141 -12.48 -23.01 -16.37
CA ASP A 141 -11.76 -24.23 -16.71
C ASP A 141 -11.66 -24.49 -18.23
N GLN A 142 -10.72 -25.36 -18.61
CA GLN A 142 -10.44 -25.66 -20.02
C GLN A 142 -11.51 -26.51 -20.71
N LEU A 143 -12.37 -27.22 -19.98
CA LEU A 143 -13.29 -28.20 -20.55
C LEU A 143 -14.73 -27.71 -20.65
N LYS A 144 -15.20 -26.97 -19.66
CA LYS A 144 -16.59 -26.51 -19.53
C LYS A 144 -16.71 -25.02 -19.25
N GLY A 145 -15.58 -24.32 -19.10
CA GLY A 145 -15.56 -22.90 -18.82
C GLY A 145 -16.20 -22.09 -19.95
N PRO A 146 -17.00 -21.07 -19.63
CA PRO A 146 -17.60 -20.22 -20.65
C PRO A 146 -16.51 -19.39 -21.36
N SER A 147 -16.71 -19.20 -22.67
CA SER A 147 -15.93 -18.26 -23.48
C SER A 147 -16.61 -16.89 -23.47
N SER A 148 -15.89 -15.83 -23.13
CA SER A 148 -16.43 -14.46 -23.09
C SER A 148 -15.41 -13.41 -23.53
N VAL A 149 -15.94 -12.31 -24.08
CA VAL A 149 -15.17 -11.09 -24.37
C VAL A 149 -14.57 -10.48 -23.09
N ASP A 150 -15.18 -10.71 -21.92
CA ASP A 150 -14.69 -10.22 -20.63
C ASP A 150 -13.28 -10.72 -20.31
N GLY A 151 -12.91 -11.91 -20.81
CA GLY A 151 -11.56 -12.45 -20.66
C GLY A 151 -10.52 -11.55 -21.30
N PHE A 152 -10.80 -11.04 -22.51
CA PHE A 152 -9.95 -10.08 -23.21
C PHE A 152 -9.90 -8.73 -22.49
N ILE A 153 -11.05 -8.20 -22.07
CA ILE A 153 -11.13 -6.91 -21.35
C ILE A 153 -10.26 -6.96 -20.09
N ARG A 154 -10.39 -8.04 -19.31
CA ARG A 154 -9.64 -8.24 -18.06
C ARG A 154 -8.13 -8.26 -18.30
N VAL A 155 -7.64 -9.10 -19.21
CA VAL A 155 -6.19 -9.23 -19.40
C VAL A 155 -5.56 -7.97 -19.98
N LEU A 156 -6.25 -7.28 -20.91
CA LEU A 156 -5.75 -6.03 -21.49
C LEU A 156 -5.69 -4.91 -20.45
N THR A 157 -6.69 -4.83 -19.58
CA THR A 157 -6.72 -3.88 -18.45
C THR A 157 -5.61 -4.16 -17.44
N CYS A 158 -5.25 -5.44 -17.22
CA CYS A 158 -4.11 -5.84 -16.40
C CYS A 158 -2.75 -5.70 -17.10
N GLY A 159 -2.68 -5.08 -18.28
CA GLY A 159 -1.41 -4.81 -18.97
C GLY A 159 -0.86 -5.96 -19.81
N CYS A 160 -1.67 -7.00 -20.10
CA CYS A 160 -1.29 -8.03 -21.05
C CYS A 160 -1.01 -7.45 -22.45
N ARG A 161 -0.02 -8.02 -23.14
CA ARG A 161 0.43 -7.58 -24.47
C ARG A 161 0.36 -8.67 -25.53
N CYS A 162 0.08 -9.90 -25.14
CA CYS A 162 -0.14 -11.02 -26.06
C CYS A 162 -1.40 -11.78 -25.64
N VAL A 163 -2.37 -11.91 -26.56
CA VAL A 163 -3.63 -12.62 -26.33
C VAL A 163 -3.79 -13.75 -27.33
N LYS A 164 -4.47 -14.81 -26.91
CA LYS A 164 -4.77 -15.96 -27.77
C LYS A 164 -6.24 -15.95 -28.17
N VAL A 165 -6.49 -16.12 -29.47
CA VAL A 165 -7.83 -16.18 -30.06
C VAL A 165 -7.92 -17.46 -30.87
N ASP A 166 -8.68 -18.43 -30.39
CA ASP A 166 -8.93 -19.68 -31.13
C ASP A 166 -10.24 -19.52 -31.91
N VAL A 167 -10.14 -19.47 -33.24
CA VAL A 167 -11.27 -19.16 -34.14
C VAL A 167 -11.72 -20.43 -34.86
N TYR A 168 -13.03 -20.64 -34.87
CA TYR A 168 -13.69 -21.79 -35.48
C TYR A 168 -14.85 -21.32 -36.37
N ASP A 169 -15.25 -22.16 -37.33
CA ASP A 169 -16.40 -21.89 -38.20
C ASP A 169 -17.70 -21.95 -37.40
N GLY A 170 -18.48 -20.86 -37.45
CA GLY A 170 -19.83 -20.82 -36.89
C GLY A 170 -20.91 -20.93 -37.98
N PRO A 171 -22.19 -21.01 -37.57
CA PRO A 171 -23.31 -21.14 -38.49
C PRO A 171 -23.48 -19.95 -39.45
N THR A 172 -23.11 -18.74 -39.01
CA THR A 172 -23.25 -17.49 -39.76
C THR A 172 -21.98 -16.65 -39.79
N GLU A 173 -21.20 -16.67 -38.70
CA GLU A 173 -19.94 -15.93 -38.55
C GLU A 173 -18.94 -16.75 -37.72
N PRO A 174 -17.63 -16.44 -37.78
CA PRO A 174 -16.62 -17.15 -36.99
C PRO A 174 -16.87 -17.01 -35.48
N LEU A 175 -16.65 -18.10 -34.75
CA LEU A 175 -16.81 -18.17 -33.29
C LEU A 175 -15.46 -18.32 -32.60
N VAL A 176 -15.38 -17.84 -31.35
CA VAL A 176 -14.21 -18.01 -30.48
C VAL A 176 -14.60 -18.89 -29.30
N TYR A 177 -14.01 -20.08 -29.21
CA TYR A 177 -14.23 -21.02 -28.10
C TYR A 177 -13.09 -22.05 -28.03
N HIS A 178 -13.14 -22.93 -27.03
CA HIS A 178 -12.18 -24.03 -26.92
C HIS A 178 -12.75 -25.29 -27.60
N GLY A 179 -12.20 -25.66 -28.77
CA GLY A 179 -12.68 -26.79 -29.58
C GLY A 179 -12.01 -28.12 -29.34
#